data_AF-A0A3D5E6D8-F1
#
_entry.id   AF-A0A3D5E6D8-F1
#
_cell.length_a   1.000
_cell.length_b   1.000
_cell.length_c   1.000
_cell.angle_alpha   90.00
_cell.angle_beta   90.00
_cell.angle_gamma   90.00
#
_symmetry.space_group_name_H-M   'P 1'
#
loop_
_entity.id
_entity.type
_entity.pdbx_description
1 polymer ?
#
loop_
_entity_poly.entity_id
_entity_poly.type
_entity_poly.pdbx_seq_one_letter_code
_entity_poly.pdbx_strand_id
1 'polypeptide(L)' 'LNEIKVTKDNFYQTNGSSNEEHCFYQLANLVDWPRGEHKLITKINITSDINDGQKEYLLGIRNFVYKVYIN' A
#
# COMPACT_ATOMS: atom_id res chain seq x y z
N LEU A 1 2.74 20.20 -7.57
CA LEU A 1 1.82 19.20 -6.97
C LEU A 1 2.13 19.15 -5.49
N ASN A 2 1.14 19.47 -4.64
CA ASN A 2 1.29 19.35 -3.20
C ASN A 2 1.18 17.87 -2.83
N GLU A 3 2.29 17.23 -2.48
CA GLU A 3 2.29 15.84 -2.04
C GLU A 3 1.67 15.75 -0.64
N ILE A 4 0.51 15.12 -0.52
CA ILE A 4 -0.09 14.81 0.77
C ILE A 4 0.56 13.53 1.28
N LYS A 5 1.37 13.66 2.33
CA LYS A 5 2.04 12.52 2.95
C LYS A 5 1.14 11.87 3.99
N VAL A 6 0.81 10.60 3.77
CA VAL A 6 0.10 9.76 4.74
C VAL A 6 1.13 8.96 5.53
N THR A 7 1.19 9.17 6.85
CA THR A 7 2.10 8.43 7.74
C THR A 7 1.49 7.11 8.20
N LYS A 8 2.33 6.19 8.69
CA LYS A 8 1.92 4.84 9.14
C LYS A 8 0.75 4.86 10.15
N ASP A 9 0.67 5.89 10.98
CA ASP A 9 -0.39 6.03 11.99
C ASP A 9 -1.80 6.20 11.39
N ASN A 10 -1.89 6.55 10.10
CA ASN A 10 -3.15 6.64 9.35
C ASN A 10 -3.53 5.33 8.65
N PHE A 11 -2.76 4.25 8.85
CA PHE A 11 -3.07 2.94 8.31
C PHE A 11 -3.75 2.08 9.38
N TYR A 12 -4.88 1.50 9.02
CA TYR A 12 -5.53 0.44 9.77
C TYR A 12 -4.96 -0.91 9.32
N GLN A 13 -4.36 -1.64 10.26
CA GLN A 13 -3.88 -2.99 10.00
C GLN A 13 -5.01 -4.01 10.20
N THR A 14 -5.19 -4.88 9.22
CA THR A 14 -6.12 -6.00 9.32
C THR A 14 -5.57 -7.24 8.62
N ASN A 15 -6.11 -8.39 8.99
CA ASN A 15 -5.80 -9.67 8.35
C ASN A 15 -7.00 -10.09 7.52
N GLY A 16 -6.77 -10.78 6.41
CA GLY A 16 -7.84 -11.34 5.62
C GLY A 16 -7.38 -12.55 4.83
N SER A 17 -8.24 -12.98 3.92
CA SER A 17 -7.95 -14.08 3.01
C SER A 17 -8.38 -13.70 1.60
N SER A 18 -7.51 -13.95 0.62
CA SER A 18 -7.82 -13.81 -0.81
C SER A 18 -7.27 -15.04 -1.52
N ASN A 19 -8.08 -15.69 -2.36
CA ASN A 19 -7.69 -16.92 -3.07
C ASN A 19 -7.10 -18.00 -2.14
N GLU A 20 -7.71 -18.23 -0.97
CA GLU A 20 -7.24 -19.19 0.06
C GLU A 20 -5.90 -18.84 0.72
N GLU A 21 -5.30 -17.68 0.39
CA GLU A 21 -4.06 -17.21 1.01
C GLU A 21 -4.35 -16.25 2.17
N HIS A 22 -3.63 -16.40 3.28
CA HIS A 22 -3.66 -15.45 4.38
C HIS A 22 -2.89 -14.19 4.03
N CYS A 23 -3.58 -13.05 4.02
CA CYS A 23 -2.99 -11.76 3.67
C CYS A 23 -2.98 -10.80 4.87
N PHE A 24 -1.89 -10.04 4.99
CA PHE A 24 -1.78 -8.90 5.90
C PHE A 24 -2.03 -7.62 5.12
N TYR A 25 -3.06 -6.86 5.51
CA TYR A 25 -3.42 -5.60 4.86
C TYR A 25 -3.08 -4.39 5.72
N GLN A 26 -2.60 -3.35 5.06
CA GLN A 26 -2.45 -2.01 5.62
C GLN A 26 -3.38 -1.08 4.83
N LEU A 27 -4.48 -0.66 5.45
CA LEU A 27 -5.51 0.14 4.80
C LEU A 27 -5.36 1.61 5.21
N ALA A 28 -4.98 2.48 4.27
CA ALA A 28 -5.06 3.92 4.48
C ALA A 28 -6.47 4.42 4.17
N ASN A 29 -7.11 5.08 5.14
CA ASN A 29 -8.35 5.80 4.86
C ASN A 29 -8.00 7.22 4.36
N LEU A 30 -8.33 7.49 3.11
CA LEU A 30 -8.04 8.76 2.45
C LEU A 30 -9.32 9.62 2.46
N VAL A 31 -9.50 10.42 3.50
CA VAL A 31 -10.68 11.29 3.67
C VAL A 31 -10.45 12.63 2.95
N ASP A 32 -11.52 13.20 2.36
CA ASP A 32 -11.53 14.51 1.69
C ASP A 32 -10.55 14.67 0.51
N TRP A 33 -10.21 13.57 -0.16
CA TRP A 33 -9.40 13.66 -1.37
C TRP A 33 -10.19 14.32 -2.52
N PRO A 34 -9.53 15.16 -3.34
CA PRO A 34 -10.20 15.79 -4.47
C PRO A 34 -10.73 14.73 -5.43
N ARG A 35 -11.85 15.00 -6.11
CA ARG A 35 -12.28 14.16 -7.23
C ARG A 35 -11.28 14.21 -8.39
N GLY A 36 -11.21 13.13 -9.17
CA GLY A 36 -10.38 13.04 -10.37
C GLY A 36 -9.24 12.02 -10.27
N GLU A 37 -8.28 12.14 -11.19
CA GLU A 37 -7.13 11.24 -11.30
C GLU A 37 -6.03 11.59 -10.29
N HIS A 38 -5.55 10.57 -9.58
CA HIS A 38 -4.46 10.67 -8.63
C HIS A 38 -3.40 9.61 -8.87
N LYS A 39 -2.17 9.98 -8.52
CA LYS A 39 -1.03 9.07 -8.50
C LYS A 39 -0.66 8.79 -7.05
N LEU A 40 -0.91 7.58 -6.58
CA LEU A 40 -0.47 7.11 -5.27
C LEU A 40 0.92 6.49 -5.40
N ILE A 41 1.87 6.99 -4.61
CA ILE A 41 3.22 6.46 -4.53
C ILE A 41 3.41 5.86 -3.14
N THR A 42 3.60 4.55 -3.07
CA THR A 42 3.85 3.84 -1.81
C THR A 42 5.31 3.44 -1.74
N LYS A 43 5.99 3.84 -0.66
CA LYS A 43 7.37 3.45 -0.36
C LYS A 43 7.38 2.45 0.77
N ILE A 44 7.75 1.21 0.46
CA ILE A 44 7.83 0.11 1.42
C ILE A 44 9.30 -0.20 1.69
N ASN A 45 9.68 -0.30 2.96
CA ASN A 45 10.99 -0.79 3.37
C ASN A 45 10.87 -2.22 3.89
N ILE A 46 11.36 -3.18 3.11
CA ILE A 46 11.32 -4.60 3.43
C ILE A 46 12.59 -4.93 4.21
N THR A 47 12.42 -5.28 5.50
CA THR A 47 13.54 -5.48 6.44
C THR A 47 14.10 -6.91 6.45
N SER A 48 13.43 -7.84 5.77
CA SER A 48 13.85 -9.23 5.58
C SER A 48 13.18 -9.78 4.32
N ASP A 49 13.80 -10.74 3.63
CA ASP A 49 13.19 -11.36 2.46
C ASP A 49 11.83 -11.99 2.81
N ILE A 50 10.83 -11.78 1.96
CA ILE A 50 9.48 -12.35 2.10
C ILE A 50 9.24 -13.22 0.87
N ASN A 51 8.89 -14.48 1.09
CA ASN A 51 8.36 -15.36 0.06
C ASN A 51 6.94 -15.74 0.50
N ASP A 52 5.94 -15.30 -0.24
CA ASP A 52 4.52 -15.58 0.05
C ASP A 52 3.99 -16.83 -0.67
N GLY A 53 4.87 -17.59 -1.34
CA GLY A 53 4.53 -18.77 -2.14
C GLY A 53 4.24 -18.47 -3.61
N GLN A 54 3.90 -17.22 -3.96
CA GLN A 54 3.69 -16.79 -5.35
C GLN A 54 4.77 -15.81 -5.84
N LYS A 55 5.31 -15.00 -4.92
CA LYS A 55 6.21 -13.91 -5.23
C LYS A 55 7.27 -13.75 -4.16
N GLU A 56 8.47 -13.46 -4.63
CA GLU A 56 9.60 -13.12 -3.77
C GLU A 56 9.76 -11.60 -3.68
N TYR A 57 9.84 -11.11 -2.45
CA TYR A 57 10.12 -9.72 -2.13
C TYR A 57 11.46 -9.63 -1.41
N LEU A 58 12.49 -9.26 -2.16
CA LEU A 58 13.84 -9.09 -1.60
C LEU A 58 13.92 -7.88 -0.68
N LEU A 59 14.84 -7.96 0.28
CA LEU A 59 15.22 -6.89 1.20
C LEU A 59 15.46 -5.55 0.48
N GLY A 60 15.04 -4.48 1.16
CA GLY A 60 15.29 -3.09 0.78
C GLY A 60 14.03 -2.31 0.44
N ILE A 61 14.25 -1.14 -0.17
CA ILE A 61 13.19 -0.19 -0.47
C ILE A 61 12.53 -0.55 -1.80
N ARG A 62 11.20 -0.53 -1.83
CA ARG A 62 10.37 -0.68 -3.03
C ARG A 62 9.41 0.49 -3.15
N ASN A 63 9.31 1.04 -4.35
CA ASN A 63 8.33 2.07 -4.68
C ASN A 63 7.26 1.46 -5.59
N PHE A 64 6.02 1.53 -5.16
CA PHE A 64 4.86 1.15 -5.96
C PHE A 64 4.11 2.40 -6.39
N VAL A 65 3.67 2.40 -7.65
CA VAL A 65 2.95 3.53 -8.24
C VAL A 65 1.60 3.04 -8.71
N TYR A 66 0.54 3.61 -8.15
CA TYR A 66 -0.83 3.31 -8.52
C TYR A 66 -1.48 4.54 -9.14
N LYS A 67 -2.28 4.31 -10.18
CA LYS A 67 -3.21 5.31 -10.71
C LYS A 67 -4.58 4.97 -10.16
N VAL A 68 -5.21 5.93 -9.50
CA VAL A 68 -6.55 5.79 -8.90
C VAL A 68 -7.40 6.98 -9.30
N TYR A 69 -8.71 6.73 -9.47
CA TYR A 69 -9.70 7.75 -9.77
C TYR A 69 -10.69 7.85 -8.61
N ILE A 70 -10.95 9.07 -8.16
CA ILE A 70 -11.91 9.35 -7.07
C ILE A 70 -13.15 10.02 -7.68
N ASN A 71 -14.31 9.38 -7.47
CA ASN A 71 -15.62 9.83 -7.95
C ASN A 71 -16.29 10.86 -7.04
#